data_AF-T1BZF0-F1
#
_entry.id   AF-T1BZF0-F1
#
_cell.length_a   1.000
_cell.length_b   1.000
_cell.length_c   1.000
_cell.angle_alpha   90.00
_cell.angle_beta   90.00
_cell.angle_gamma   90.00
#
_symmetry.space_group_name_H-M   'P 1'
#
loop_
_entity.id
_entity.type
_entity.pdbx_description
1 polymer ?
#
loop_
_entity_poly.entity_id
_entity_poly.type
_entity_poly.pdbx_seq_one_letter_code
_entity_poly.pdbx_strand_id
1 'polypeptide(L)'
;MPEIVFKGKEYVYNHHLTVPYRPLLEHADKGIGPADLAGNLVIHGDNLHALKSLLPRHAGKVDLVFIDPPYNTGNEGWCYSDSVNSPIMKEWLSSNPVDADDMLRHDKWLCMMWPRLVLLRELLSERGSIWITLDDNEVHRARMVLDEI
;
A
#
# COMPACT_ATOMS: atom_id res chain seq x y z
N MET A 1 -4.07 -5.55 -23.31
CA MET A 1 -3.66 -6.07 -21.99
C MET A 1 -4.93 -6.15 -21.15
N PRO A 2 -5.19 -7.24 -20.42
CA PRO A 2 -6.34 -7.30 -19.52
C PRO A 2 -6.21 -6.22 -18.43
N GLU A 3 -7.33 -5.63 -18.02
CA GLU A 3 -7.39 -4.54 -17.05
C GLU A 3 -8.42 -4.90 -15.97
N ILE A 4 -8.10 -4.64 -14.70
CA ILE A 4 -9.10 -4.73 -13.63
C ILE A 4 -9.86 -3.41 -13.52
N VAL A 5 -11.19 -3.50 -13.54
CA VAL A 5 -12.09 -2.36 -13.37
C VAL A 5 -12.70 -2.44 -11.97
N PHE A 6 -12.53 -1.38 -11.19
CA PHE A 6 -13.08 -1.24 -9.84
C PHE A 6 -13.45 0.21 -9.56
N LYS A 7 -14.41 0.45 -8.66
CA LYS A 7 -14.86 1.80 -8.34
C LYS A 7 -13.76 2.57 -7.62
N GLY A 8 -13.44 3.76 -8.13
CA GLY A 8 -12.46 4.67 -7.54
C GLY A 8 -11.03 4.50 -8.05
N LYS A 9 -10.81 3.59 -9.01
CA LYS A 9 -9.52 3.41 -9.70
C LYS A 9 -8.98 4.73 -10.24
N GLU A 10 -9.83 5.56 -10.83
CA GLU A 10 -9.47 6.87 -11.39
C GLU A 10 -8.88 7.84 -10.35
N TYR A 11 -9.23 7.70 -9.07
CA TYR A 11 -8.69 8.53 -7.99
C TYR A 11 -7.38 8.00 -7.42
N VAL A 12 -7.15 6.68 -7.49
CA VAL A 12 -5.96 6.04 -6.92
C VAL A 12 -4.86 5.75 -7.95
N TYR A 13 -5.20 5.73 -9.24
CA TYR A 13 -4.31 5.34 -10.33
C TYR A 13 -2.96 6.05 -10.26
N ASN A 14 -2.99 7.39 -10.17
CA ASN A 14 -1.81 8.25 -10.04
C ASN A 14 -1.59 8.75 -8.60
N HIS A 15 -2.31 8.22 -7.61
CA HIS A 15 -2.23 8.77 -6.24
C HIS A 15 -0.82 8.63 -5.65
N HIS A 16 -0.11 7.54 -5.97
CA HIS A 16 1.29 7.31 -5.59
C HIS A 16 2.24 8.45 -6.00
N LEU A 17 1.93 9.19 -7.08
CA LEU A 17 2.68 10.38 -7.51
C LEU A 17 2.39 11.60 -6.64
N THR A 18 1.18 11.69 -6.09
CA THR A 18 0.72 12.80 -5.23
C THR A 18 1.10 12.62 -3.76
N VAL A 19 1.53 11.42 -3.35
CA VAL A 19 1.98 11.16 -1.98
C VAL A 19 3.22 12.01 -1.69
N PRO A 20 3.18 12.92 -0.70
CA PRO A 20 4.33 13.75 -0.36
C PRO A 20 5.47 12.90 0.21
N TYR A 21 6.68 13.21 -0.22
CA TYR A 21 7.90 12.70 0.41
C TYR A 21 8.00 13.23 1.85
N ARG A 22 8.32 12.35 2.80
CA ARG A 22 8.58 12.71 4.20
C ARG A 22 9.99 12.24 4.56
N PRO A 23 10.83 13.08 5.16
CA PRO A 23 12.14 12.61 5.63
C PRO A 23 11.96 11.60 6.78
N LEU A 24 12.80 10.57 6.82
CA LEU A 24 12.88 9.66 7.96
C LEU A 24 13.50 10.42 9.14
N LEU A 25 12.81 10.38 10.29
CA LEU A 25 13.26 10.98 11.53
C LEU A 25 13.76 9.89 12.47
N GLU A 26 15.00 10.03 12.94
CA GLU A 26 15.62 9.05 13.82
C GLU A 26 15.09 9.18 15.26
N HIS A 27 14.77 8.04 15.86
CA HIS A 27 14.39 7.92 17.27
C HIS A 27 15.46 7.12 18.00
N ALA A 28 16.50 7.82 18.47
CA ALA A 28 17.69 7.20 19.07
C ALA A 28 17.36 6.34 20.30
N ASP A 29 16.27 6.65 21.01
CA ASP A 29 15.76 5.91 22.16
C ASP A 29 15.16 4.53 21.80
N LYS A 30 14.83 4.31 20.53
CA LYS A 30 14.23 3.07 20.02
C LYS A 30 15.21 2.18 19.23
N GLY A 31 16.40 2.70 18.94
CA GLY A 31 17.45 1.98 18.23
C GLY A 31 18.36 1.18 19.17
N ILE A 32 19.05 0.19 18.61
CA ILE A 32 20.15 -0.50 19.29
C ILE A 32 21.42 -0.25 18.48
N GLY A 33 22.41 0.41 19.10
CA GLY A 33 23.65 0.80 18.42
C GLY A 33 23.58 2.19 17.77
N PRO A 34 24.63 2.60 17.05
CA PRO A 34 24.65 3.86 16.32
C PRO A 34 23.60 3.85 15.20
N ALA A 35 23.00 5.01 14.93
CA ALA A 35 22.07 5.14 13.82
C ALA A 35 22.81 4.91 12.49
N ASP A 36 22.29 3.98 11.69
CA ASP A 36 22.80 3.68 10.36
C ASP A 36 21.63 3.49 9.39
N LEU A 37 21.43 4.49 8.53
CA LEU A 37 20.38 4.47 7.51
C LEU A 37 20.67 3.47 6.36
N ALA A 38 21.86 2.89 6.29
CA ALA A 38 22.20 1.81 5.37
C ALA A 38 22.02 0.41 5.99
N GLY A 39 21.78 0.33 7.30
CA GLY A 39 21.54 -0.91 8.03
C GLY A 39 20.08 -1.34 8.05
N ASN A 40 19.71 -2.09 9.09
CA ASN A 40 18.33 -2.53 9.30
C ASN A 40 17.46 -1.36 9.80
N LEU A 41 16.28 -1.19 9.20
CA LEU A 41 15.35 -0.11 9.53
C LEU A 41 14.02 -0.64 10.03
N VAL A 42 13.51 -0.02 11.09
CA VAL A 42 12.11 -0.14 11.53
C VAL A 42 11.48 1.25 11.40
N ILE A 43 10.50 1.38 10.51
CA ILE A 43 9.86 2.65 10.20
C ILE A 43 8.45 2.64 10.79
N HIS A 44 8.16 3.64 11.63
CA HIS A 44 6.83 3.82 12.20
C HIS A 44 6.07 4.92 11.46
N GLY A 45 4.89 4.58 10.96
CA GLY A 45 3.98 5.50 10.27
C GLY A 45 3.05 4.76 9.31
N ASP A 46 2.27 5.53 8.56
CA ASP A 46 1.52 4.97 7.44
C ASP A 46 2.48 4.43 6.36
N ASN A 47 2.22 3.21 5.90
CA ASN A 47 3.11 2.50 4.99
C ASN A 47 3.22 3.19 3.60
N LEU A 48 2.19 3.88 3.12
CA LEU A 48 2.24 4.57 1.83
C LEU A 48 3.26 5.73 1.88
N HIS A 49 3.27 6.48 2.98
CA HIS A 49 4.28 7.51 3.22
C HIS A 49 5.67 6.91 3.47
N ALA A 50 5.77 5.81 4.22
CA ALA A 50 7.03 5.13 4.47
C ALA A 50 7.68 4.65 3.15
N LEU A 51 6.91 3.97 2.29
CA LEU A 51 7.36 3.51 0.98
C LEU A 51 7.84 4.68 0.12
N LYS A 52 7.09 5.79 0.07
CA LYS A 52 7.51 7.00 -0.67
C LYS A 52 8.83 7.57 -0.17
N SER A 53 9.08 7.48 1.14
CA SER A 53 10.29 7.99 1.79
C SER A 53 11.53 7.14 1.48
N LEU A 54 11.34 5.87 1.14
CA LEU A 54 12.41 4.94 0.80
C LEU A 54 12.91 5.09 -0.64
N LEU A 55 12.09 5.60 -1.56
CA LEU A 55 12.40 5.68 -3.00
C LEU A 55 13.78 6.29 -3.30
N PRO A 56 14.18 7.46 -2.73
CA PRO A 56 15.46 8.08 -3.11
C PRO A 56 16.69 7.21 -2.84
N ARG A 57 16.60 6.27 -1.89
CA ARG A 57 17.72 5.40 -1.50
C ARG A 57 17.58 3.98 -2.03
N HIS A 58 16.36 3.46 -2.11
CA HIS A 58 16.09 2.03 -2.31
C HIS A 58 15.35 1.70 -3.61
N ALA A 59 14.97 2.67 -4.45
CA ALA A 59 14.37 2.39 -5.74
C ALA A 59 15.24 1.44 -6.58
N GLY A 60 14.65 0.37 -7.11
CA GLY A 60 15.36 -0.65 -7.90
C GLY A 60 16.34 -1.53 -7.12
N LYS A 61 16.33 -1.53 -5.78
CA LYS A 61 17.35 -2.20 -4.95
C LYS A 61 16.80 -3.27 -4.00
N VAL A 62 15.48 -3.42 -3.90
CA VAL A 62 14.87 -4.41 -2.99
C VAL A 62 14.75 -5.76 -3.69
N ASP A 63 15.44 -6.78 -3.17
CA ASP A 63 15.40 -8.12 -3.77
C ASP A 63 14.16 -8.94 -3.38
N LEU A 64 13.60 -8.67 -2.21
CA LEU A 64 12.43 -9.37 -1.71
C LEU A 64 11.50 -8.40 -0.97
N VAL A 65 10.25 -8.36 -1.40
CA VAL A 65 9.14 -7.78 -0.64
C VAL A 65 8.29 -8.94 -0.11
N PHE A 66 8.01 -8.92 1.19
CA PHE A 66 7.06 -9.83 1.81
C PHE A 66 6.03 -9.00 2.58
N ILE A 67 4.75 -9.16 2.26
CA ILE A 67 3.66 -8.43 2.91
C ILE A 67 2.50 -9.34 3.28
N ASP A 68 1.86 -8.98 4.39
CA ASP A 68 0.65 -9.62 4.92
C ASP A 68 -0.45 -8.54 5.06
N PRO A 69 -1.08 -8.13 3.94
CA PRO A 69 -2.12 -7.09 3.96
C PRO A 69 -3.41 -7.61 4.64
N PRO A 70 -4.36 -6.73 4.99
CA PRO A 70 -5.68 -7.17 5.48
C PRO A 70 -6.35 -8.12 4.48
N TYR A 71 -6.91 -9.23 4.97
CA TYR A 71 -7.53 -10.26 4.13
C TYR A 71 -8.94 -9.89 3.70
N ASN A 72 -9.52 -8.87 4.33
CA ASN A 72 -10.81 -8.34 3.98
C ASN A 72 -11.96 -9.33 4.20
N THR A 73 -11.89 -10.08 5.30
CA THR A 73 -12.92 -11.04 5.74
C THR A 73 -14.24 -10.39 6.15
N GLY A 74 -14.27 -9.06 6.32
CA GLY A 74 -15.42 -8.29 6.81
C GLY A 74 -15.53 -8.17 8.32
N ASN A 75 -14.66 -8.87 9.09
CA ASN A 75 -14.64 -8.83 10.57
C ASN A 75 -13.38 -8.16 11.14
N GLU A 76 -12.45 -7.75 10.28
CA GLU A 76 -11.12 -7.24 10.66
C GLU A 76 -11.14 -5.80 11.20
N GLY A 77 -12.26 -5.10 11.09
CA GLY A 77 -12.41 -3.72 11.58
C GLY A 77 -11.42 -2.73 10.95
N TRP A 78 -10.82 -3.08 9.81
CA TRP A 78 -9.91 -2.19 9.10
C TRP A 78 -10.71 -1.13 8.34
N CYS A 79 -10.17 0.10 8.31
CA CYS A 79 -10.79 1.22 7.61
C CYS A 79 -9.82 1.77 6.56
N TYR A 80 -10.31 1.97 5.34
CA TYR A 80 -9.50 2.65 4.33
C TYR A 80 -9.39 4.14 4.68
N SER A 81 -8.16 4.60 4.94
CA SER A 81 -7.89 5.95 5.47
C SER A 81 -6.87 6.76 4.67
N ASP A 82 -6.57 6.34 3.44
CA ASP A 82 -5.66 7.11 2.59
C ASP A 82 -6.19 8.53 2.43
N SER A 83 -5.33 9.51 2.66
CA SER A 83 -5.65 10.93 2.50
C SER A 83 -5.64 11.34 1.03
N VAL A 84 -6.36 10.59 0.20
CA VAL A 84 -6.65 10.90 -1.20
C VAL A 84 -7.15 12.34 -1.30
N ASN A 85 -6.58 13.12 -2.23
CA ASN A 85 -6.89 14.55 -2.33
C ASN A 85 -8.31 14.85 -2.89
N SER A 86 -9.03 13.83 -3.36
CA SER A 86 -10.39 13.95 -3.88
C SER A 86 -11.41 14.05 -2.72
N PRO A 87 -12.16 15.16 -2.59
CA PRO A 87 -13.21 15.29 -1.57
C PRO A 87 -14.30 14.22 -1.70
N ILE A 88 -14.64 13.85 -2.94
CA ILE A 88 -15.62 12.79 -3.26
C ILE A 88 -15.14 11.45 -2.71
N MET A 89 -13.85 11.16 -2.86
CA MET A 89 -13.27 9.92 -2.36
C MET A 89 -13.21 9.92 -0.83
N LYS A 90 -12.82 11.03 -0.20
CA LYS A 90 -12.86 11.16 1.27
C LYS A 90 -14.28 10.94 1.80
N GLU A 91 -15.29 11.54 1.19
CA GLU A 91 -16.69 11.35 1.56
C GLU A 91 -17.10 9.90 1.36
N TRP A 92 -16.88 9.33 0.17
CA TRP A 92 -17.20 7.94 -0.17
C TRP A 92 -16.57 6.92 0.79
N LEU A 93 -15.36 7.18 1.26
CA LEU A 93 -14.62 6.31 2.18
C LEU A 93 -15.00 6.53 3.65
N SER A 94 -15.25 7.79 4.05
CA SER A 94 -15.67 8.12 5.41
C SER A 94 -17.11 7.70 5.72
N SER A 95 -17.93 7.48 4.69
CA SER A 95 -19.37 7.27 4.87
C SER A 95 -19.75 5.88 5.38
N ASN A 96 -18.90 4.85 5.26
CA ASN A 96 -19.26 3.48 5.65
C ASN A 96 -18.06 2.69 6.20
N PRO A 97 -18.15 2.09 7.41
CA PRO A 97 -17.25 1.03 7.84
C PRO A 97 -17.20 -0.09 6.79
N VAL A 98 -16.03 -0.69 6.60
CA VAL A 98 -15.92 -1.87 5.73
C VAL A 98 -16.37 -3.08 6.56
N ASP A 99 -17.64 -3.43 6.43
CA ASP A 99 -18.22 -4.63 7.04
C ASP A 99 -18.52 -5.69 5.97
N ALA A 100 -19.08 -6.83 6.41
CA ALA A 100 -19.40 -7.93 5.50
C ALA A 100 -20.48 -7.56 4.46
N ASP A 101 -21.35 -6.61 4.78
CA ASP A 101 -22.50 -6.21 3.96
C ASP A 101 -22.16 -5.05 2.99
N ASP A 102 -20.96 -4.47 3.10
CA ASP A 102 -20.47 -3.45 2.18
C ASP A 102 -20.13 -4.04 0.80
N MET A 103 -21.05 -3.84 -0.15
CA MET A 103 -20.87 -4.25 -1.55
C MET A 103 -19.66 -3.61 -2.25
N LEU A 104 -19.08 -2.54 -1.68
CA LEU A 104 -17.90 -1.84 -2.21
C LEU A 104 -16.61 -2.22 -1.48
N ARG A 105 -16.66 -3.16 -0.54
CA ARG A 105 -15.52 -3.62 0.26
C ARG A 105 -14.30 -4.01 -0.58
N HIS A 106 -14.51 -4.70 -1.69
CA HIS A 106 -13.45 -5.12 -2.60
C HIS A 106 -12.85 -3.94 -3.37
N ASP A 107 -13.68 -3.01 -3.84
CA ASP A 107 -13.22 -1.79 -4.52
C ASP A 107 -12.37 -0.94 -3.56
N LYS A 108 -12.79 -0.81 -2.29
CA LYS A 108 -12.05 -0.09 -1.25
C LYS A 108 -10.70 -0.74 -0.94
N TRP A 109 -10.65 -2.07 -0.86
CA TRP A 109 -9.40 -2.80 -0.69
C TRP A 109 -8.44 -2.58 -1.86
N LEU A 110 -8.97 -2.62 -3.09
CA LEU A 110 -8.19 -2.32 -4.30
C LEU A 110 -7.69 -0.87 -4.30
N CYS A 111 -8.51 0.10 -3.89
CA CYS A 111 -8.10 1.49 -3.73
C CYS A 111 -6.91 1.62 -2.77
N MET A 112 -6.93 0.86 -1.67
CA MET A 112 -5.84 0.83 -0.70
C MET A 112 -4.56 0.21 -1.25
N MET A 113 -4.69 -0.94 -1.90
CA MET A 113 -3.54 -1.72 -2.31
C MET A 113 -2.85 -1.13 -3.53
N TRP A 114 -3.61 -0.53 -4.46
CA TRP A 114 -3.08 0.01 -5.70
C TRP A 114 -1.85 0.92 -5.53
N PRO A 115 -1.92 2.06 -4.80
CA PRO A 115 -0.78 2.96 -4.70
C PRO A 115 0.40 2.33 -3.94
N ARG A 116 0.14 1.39 -3.02
CA ARG A 116 1.17 0.67 -2.26
C ARG A 116 1.92 -0.31 -3.16
N LEU A 117 1.21 -1.09 -3.96
CA LEU A 117 1.79 -2.07 -4.89
C LEU A 117 2.62 -1.37 -5.98
N VAL A 118 2.17 -0.21 -6.49
CA VAL A 118 2.96 0.58 -7.44
C VAL A 118 4.29 1.05 -6.80
N LEU A 119 4.26 1.57 -5.57
CA LEU A 119 5.50 1.97 -4.88
C LEU A 119 6.41 0.78 -4.56
N LEU A 120 5.84 -0.36 -4.18
CA LEU A 120 6.60 -1.60 -3.98
C LEU A 120 7.28 -2.05 -5.26
N ARG A 121 6.61 -1.93 -6.42
CA ARG A 121 7.19 -2.19 -7.73
C ARG A 121 8.36 -1.26 -8.05
N GLU A 122 8.28 0.02 -7.71
CA GLU A 122 9.40 0.97 -7.88
C GLU A 122 10.61 0.63 -6.98
N LEU A 123 10.38 0.05 -5.80
CA LEU A 123 11.43 -0.34 -4.86
C LEU A 123 12.13 -1.65 -5.27
N LEU A 124 11.39 -2.58 -5.87
CA LEU A 124 11.91 -3.88 -6.29
C LEU A 124 13.03 -3.75 -7.32
N SER A 125 14.08 -4.55 -7.16
CA SER A 125 15.12 -4.73 -8.18
C SER A 125 14.55 -5.47 -9.40
N GLU A 126 15.24 -5.40 -10.54
CA GLU A 126 14.82 -6.08 -11.78
C GLU A 126 14.63 -7.60 -11.59
N ARG A 127 15.38 -8.19 -10.65
CA ARG A 127 15.33 -9.62 -10.32
C ARG A 127 14.58 -9.89 -9.02
N GLY A 128 13.99 -8.85 -8.42
CA GLY A 128 13.32 -8.94 -7.14
C GLY A 128 12.02 -9.73 -7.25
N SER A 129 11.53 -10.21 -6.11
CA SER A 129 10.24 -10.89 -6.02
C SER A 129 9.38 -10.29 -4.92
N ILE A 130 8.06 -10.31 -5.14
CA ILE A 130 7.06 -9.92 -4.14
C ILE A 130 6.25 -11.15 -3.74
N TRP A 131 6.07 -11.31 -2.43
CA TRP A 131 5.34 -12.39 -1.81
C TRP A 131 4.24 -11.77 -0.95
N ILE A 132 3.00 -12.18 -1.19
CA ILE A 132 1.81 -11.61 -0.57
C ILE A 132 1.00 -12.76 0.01
N THR A 133 0.74 -12.72 1.31
CA THR A 133 -0.15 -13.68 1.98
C THR A 133 -1.58 -13.16 1.93
N LEU A 134 -2.50 -14.03 1.50
CA LEU A 134 -3.93 -13.74 1.34
C LEU A 134 -4.73 -15.01 1.58
N ASP A 135 -6.00 -14.85 1.96
CA ASP A 135 -7.01 -15.89 1.90
C ASP A 135 -7.78 -15.86 0.56
N ASP A 136 -8.92 -16.54 0.50
CA ASP A 136 -9.79 -16.64 -0.67
C ASP A 136 -10.56 -15.35 -1.00
N ASN A 137 -10.65 -14.38 -0.09
CA ASN A 137 -11.45 -13.16 -0.31
C ASN A 137 -10.86 -12.26 -1.40
N GLU A 138 -9.53 -12.08 -1.40
CA GLU A 138 -8.86 -11.11 -2.28
C GLU A 138 -7.78 -11.69 -3.20
N VAL A 139 -7.41 -12.96 -3.06
CA VAL A 139 -6.33 -13.57 -3.88
C VAL A 139 -6.54 -13.39 -5.38
N HIS A 140 -7.78 -13.50 -5.87
CA HIS A 140 -8.08 -13.32 -7.29
C HIS A 140 -7.91 -11.88 -7.75
N ARG A 141 -8.38 -10.90 -6.96
CA ARG A 141 -8.28 -9.48 -7.31
C ARG A 141 -6.85 -8.98 -7.17
N ALA A 142 -6.14 -9.42 -6.13
CA ALA A 142 -4.72 -9.15 -5.96
C ALA A 142 -3.92 -9.62 -7.17
N ARG A 143 -4.16 -10.84 -7.65
CA ARG A 143 -3.53 -11.36 -8.88
C ARG A 143 -3.80 -10.47 -10.10
N MET A 144 -5.05 -10.06 -10.30
CA MET A 144 -5.41 -9.19 -11.42
C MET A 144 -4.74 -7.82 -11.36
N VAL A 145 -4.59 -7.23 -10.16
CA VAL A 145 -3.85 -5.98 -9.97
C VAL A 145 -2.37 -6.18 -10.27
N LEU A 146 -1.76 -7.27 -9.79
CA LEU A 146 -0.35 -7.58 -10.03
C LEU A 146 -0.06 -7.88 -11.51
N ASP A 147 -1.03 -8.45 -12.24
CA ASP A 147 -0.91 -8.65 -13.69
C ASP A 147 -0.96 -7.32 -14.46
N GLU A 148 -1.60 -6.28 -13.90
CA GLU A 148 -1.71 -4.95 -14.51
C GLU A 148 -0.52 -4.03 -14.19
N ILE A 149 0.09 -4.14 -12.99
CA ILE A 149 1.24 -3.33 -12.52
C ILE A 149 2.58 -3.87 -13.04
#